data_AF-A0A2N1MJR4-F1
#
_entry.id   AF-A0A2N1MJR4-F1
#
_cell.length_a   1.000
_cell.length_b   1.000
_cell.length_c   1.000
_cell.angle_alpha   90.00
_cell.angle_beta   90.00
_cell.angle_gamma   90.00
#
_symmetry.space_group_name_H-M   'P 1'
#
loop_
_entity.id
_entity.type
_entity.pdbx_description
1 polymer ?
#
loop_
_entity_poly.entity_id
_entity_poly.type
_entity_poly.pdbx_seq_one_letter_code
_entity_poly.pdbx_strand_id
1 'polypeptide(L)'
;MLIRPESRVSEMRLVKNVNKGSRGRYGFSDIFVIGYDERGFKSNVVLELKYLSLKGLLGGKNNKLVKNSNYNELKELDDKICKESEETIFKRQYYFWSKDDKKYKLTFVRKIIDLGEDQLKNYIKVIKKEQCAVNNNKIGVLDERINMELGNSILGGWLLVSLGSRRIITRKIEFKKMDHRFTIINK
;
A
#
# COMPACT_ATOMS: atom_id res chain seq x y z
N MET A 1 23.74 3.29 4.56
CA MET A 1 24.27 2.28 3.63
C MET A 1 23.13 1.87 2.70
N LEU A 2 23.19 2.21 1.41
CA LEU A 2 22.18 1.74 0.45
C LEU A 2 22.52 0.28 0.08
N ILE A 3 21.54 -0.60 0.23
CA ILE A 3 21.65 -2.04 -0.06
C ILE A 3 22.02 -2.22 -1.54
N ARG A 4 22.95 -3.14 -1.84
CA ARG A 4 23.41 -3.40 -3.21
C ARG A 4 22.24 -3.86 -4.10
N PRO A 5 22.24 -3.55 -5.41
CA PRO A 5 21.20 -3.99 -6.35
C PRO A 5 20.94 -5.50 -6.30
N GLU A 6 21.98 -6.32 -6.11
CA GLU A 6 21.88 -7.78 -6.00
C GLU A 6 21.13 -8.24 -4.74
N SER A 7 21.02 -7.37 -3.74
CA SER A 7 20.25 -7.59 -2.51
C SER A 7 18.84 -6.97 -2.59
N ARG A 8 18.44 -6.46 -3.77
CA ARG A 8 17.08 -6.01 -4.01
C ARG A 8 16.19 -7.22 -4.25
N VAL A 9 15.40 -7.52 -3.22
CA VAL A 9 14.24 -8.40 -3.29
C VAL A 9 13.21 -7.72 -4.21
N SER A 10 12.85 -8.36 -5.33
CA SER A 10 11.79 -7.85 -6.23
C SER A 10 10.49 -7.62 -5.45
N GLU A 11 9.68 -6.66 -5.87
CA GLU A 11 8.34 -6.42 -5.30
C GLU A 11 7.35 -7.48 -5.79
N MET A 12 6.39 -7.88 -4.95
CA MET A 12 5.35 -8.83 -5.34
C MET A 12 4.47 -8.21 -6.43
N ARG A 13 4.52 -8.79 -7.64
CA ARG A 13 3.75 -8.32 -8.78
C ARG A 13 2.37 -8.97 -8.81
N LEU A 14 1.33 -8.15 -8.92
CA LEU A 14 -0.07 -8.57 -9.03
C LEU A 14 -0.59 -8.38 -10.46
N VAL A 15 -1.19 -9.40 -11.05
CA VAL A 15 -1.76 -9.34 -12.40
C VAL A 15 -3.28 -9.21 -12.29
N LYS A 16 -3.83 -8.06 -12.66
CA LYS A 16 -5.23 -7.68 -12.40
C LYS A 16 -6.22 -8.17 -13.48
N ASN A 17 -5.79 -8.27 -14.74
CA ASN A 17 -6.62 -8.76 -15.84
C ASN A 17 -5.76 -9.16 -17.06
N VAL A 18 -6.01 -10.33 -17.65
CA VAL A 18 -5.38 -10.81 -18.89
C VAL A 18 -6.50 -11.09 -19.91
N ASN A 19 -7.12 -10.04 -20.47
CA ASN A 19 -8.00 -10.25 -21.62
C ASN A 19 -7.12 -10.54 -22.85
N LYS A 20 -7.46 -11.60 -23.60
CA LYS A 20 -6.78 -12.01 -24.85
C LYS A 20 -6.61 -10.79 -25.78
N GLY A 21 -5.37 -10.30 -25.91
CA GLY A 21 -5.00 -9.18 -26.79
C GLY A 21 -4.44 -7.93 -26.09
N SER A 22 -4.57 -7.81 -24.76
CA SER A 22 -3.97 -6.73 -23.98
C SER A 22 -2.85 -7.24 -23.07
N ARG A 23 -1.70 -6.57 -23.05
CA ARG A 23 -0.70 -6.77 -21.99
C ARG A 23 -1.40 -6.53 -20.65
N GLY A 24 -1.44 -7.53 -19.79
CA GLY A 24 -2.19 -7.46 -18.54
C GLY A 24 -1.81 -6.24 -17.70
N ARG A 25 -2.75 -5.70 -16.93
CA ARG A 25 -2.46 -4.59 -16.02
C ARG A 25 -1.79 -5.14 -14.76
N TYR A 26 -0.58 -4.65 -14.49
CA TYR A 26 0.19 -5.01 -13.30
C TYR A 26 -0.05 -3.99 -12.18
N GLY A 27 -0.15 -4.49 -10.95
CA GLY A 27 -0.03 -3.73 -9.72
C GLY A 27 1.09 -4.29 -8.87
N PHE A 28 1.54 -3.53 -7.87
CA PHE A 28 2.58 -3.95 -6.94
C PHE A 28 2.10 -3.63 -5.54
N SER A 29 2.03 -4.65 -4.68
CA SER A 29 1.78 -4.41 -3.27
C SER A 29 3.06 -3.91 -2.61
N ASP A 30 2.95 -2.99 -1.66
CA ASP A 30 4.12 -2.52 -0.92
C ASP A 30 4.72 -3.65 -0.08
N ILE A 31 3.90 -4.39 0.67
CA ILE A 31 4.33 -5.57 1.44
C ILE A 31 3.27 -6.66 1.39
N PHE A 32 3.72 -7.90 1.22
CA PHE A 32 2.90 -9.10 1.38
C PHE A 32 3.51 -10.01 2.45
N VAL A 33 2.71 -10.36 3.44
CA VAL A 33 3.12 -11.19 4.57
C VAL A 33 2.39 -12.52 4.48
N ILE A 34 3.16 -13.61 4.50
CA ILE A 34 2.66 -14.98 4.59
C ILE A 34 2.92 -15.47 6.01
N GLY A 35 1.88 -15.86 6.74
CA GLY A 35 2.01 -16.28 8.13
C GLY A 35 0.85 -17.13 8.63
N TYR A 36 0.61 -17.02 9.92
CA TYR A 36 -0.46 -17.73 10.64
C TYR A 36 -1.19 -16.73 11.55
N ASP A 37 -2.50 -16.91 11.74
CA ASP A 37 -3.23 -16.20 12.78
C ASP A 37 -2.96 -16.78 14.18
N GLU A 38 -3.52 -16.15 15.22
CA GLU A 38 -3.34 -16.55 16.62
C GLU A 38 -3.80 -18.00 16.94
N ARG A 39 -4.60 -18.60 16.05
CA ARG A 39 -5.10 -19.98 16.18
C ARG A 39 -4.28 -20.97 15.35
N GLY A 40 -3.18 -20.53 14.75
CA GLY A 40 -2.33 -21.34 13.87
C GLY A 40 -2.92 -21.55 12.47
N PHE A 41 -3.95 -20.80 12.07
CA PHE A 41 -4.53 -20.90 10.74
C PHE A 41 -3.74 -20.07 9.73
N LYS A 42 -3.48 -20.62 8.53
CA LYS A 42 -2.75 -19.91 7.47
C LYS A 42 -3.42 -18.57 7.15
N SER A 43 -2.68 -17.48 7.34
CA SER A 43 -3.17 -16.12 7.24
C SER A 43 -2.18 -15.26 6.47
N ASN A 44 -2.69 -14.54 5.49
CA ASN A 44 -1.90 -13.68 4.63
C ASN A 44 -2.39 -12.24 4.75
N VAL A 45 -1.46 -11.30 4.67
CA VAL A 45 -1.76 -9.87 4.84
C VAL A 45 -1.09 -9.08 3.72
N VAL A 46 -1.88 -8.25 3.04
CA VAL A 46 -1.36 -7.21 2.16
C VAL A 46 -1.26 -5.91 2.95
N LEU A 47 -0.11 -5.26 2.94
CA LEU A 47 0.05 -3.91 3.46
C LEU A 47 0.17 -2.94 2.30
N GLU A 48 -0.63 -1.88 2.37
CA GLU A 48 -0.51 -0.69 1.52
C GLU A 48 0.01 0.45 2.39
N LEU A 49 1.05 1.14 1.95
CA LEU A 49 1.74 2.17 2.71
C LEU A 49 1.58 3.52 2.02
N LYS A 50 1.18 4.53 2.77
CA LYS A 50 1.18 5.92 2.31
C LYS A 50 1.97 6.78 3.28
N TYR A 51 2.83 7.63 2.74
CA TYR A 51 3.58 8.61 3.50
C TYR A 51 3.20 10.04 3.09
N LEU A 52 2.66 10.80 4.03
CA LEU A 52 2.34 12.20 3.87
C LEU A 52 3.37 13.02 4.66
N SER A 53 4.32 13.58 3.93
CA SER A 53 5.40 14.37 4.53
C SER A 53 4.88 15.65 5.21
N LEU A 54 5.57 16.08 6.27
CA LEU A 54 5.26 17.36 6.93
C LEU A 54 5.36 18.55 5.95
N LYS A 55 6.34 18.52 5.03
CA LYS A 55 6.47 19.55 3.99
C LYS A 55 5.26 19.60 3.05
N GLY A 56 4.73 18.45 2.65
CA GLY A 56 3.53 18.39 1.81
C GLY A 56 2.27 18.83 2.55
N LEU A 57 2.15 18.50 3.84
CA LEU A 57 1.04 18.97 4.70
C LEU A 57 1.12 20.49 4.97
N LEU A 58 2.33 21.01 5.22
CA LEU A 58 2.58 22.45 5.38
C LEU A 58 2.31 23.19 4.07
N GLY A 59 2.77 22.64 2.94
CA GLY A 59 2.48 23.17 1.61
C GLY A 59 1.00 23.13 1.27
N GLY A 60 0.28 22.12 1.74
CA GLY A 60 -1.17 22.02 1.62
C GLY A 60 -1.89 23.14 2.36
N LYS A 61 -1.50 23.42 3.61
CA LYS A 61 -2.02 24.55 4.38
C LYS A 61 -1.79 25.90 3.67
N ASN A 62 -0.62 26.06 3.04
CA ASN A 62 -0.20 27.31 2.43
C ASN A 62 -0.53 27.40 0.92
N ASN A 63 -1.15 26.37 0.35
CA ASN A 63 -1.39 26.19 -1.08
C ASN A 63 -0.16 26.50 -1.97
N LYS A 64 1.04 26.13 -1.51
CA LYS A 64 2.30 26.40 -2.23
C LYS A 64 3.39 25.41 -1.88
N LEU A 65 4.39 25.29 -2.76
CA LEU A 65 5.59 24.52 -2.48
C LEU A 65 6.38 25.16 -1.32
N VAL A 66 6.68 24.36 -0.31
CA VAL A 66 7.57 24.76 0.80
C VAL A 66 8.99 24.34 0.44
N LYS A 67 9.80 25.29 -0.04
CA LYS A 67 11.20 25.07 -0.40
C LYS A 67 12.08 24.95 0.85
N ASN A 68 11.97 25.95 1.73
CA ASN A 68 12.70 26.03 2.99
C ASN A 68 11.69 26.05 4.13
N SER A 69 11.76 25.04 5.00
CA SER A 69 11.00 24.97 6.25
C SER A 69 12.01 24.84 7.38
N ASN A 70 11.92 25.67 8.40
CA ASN A 70 12.80 25.54 9.56
C ASN A 70 12.37 24.31 10.40
N TYR A 71 13.31 23.75 11.16
CA TYR A 71 13.07 22.53 11.95
C TYR A 71 11.94 22.73 12.98
N ASN A 72 11.90 23.89 13.65
CA ASN A 72 10.92 24.19 14.68
C ASN A 72 9.48 24.20 14.13
N GLU A 73 9.26 24.79 12.96
CA GLU A 73 7.96 24.83 12.28
C GLU A 73 7.47 23.43 11.92
N LEU A 74 8.36 22.56 11.42
CA LEU A 74 8.01 21.17 11.13
C LEU A 74 7.71 20.39 12.41
N LYS A 75 8.48 20.61 13.47
CA LYS A 75 8.27 19.96 14.78
C LYS A 75 6.92 20.37 15.38
N GLU A 76 6.62 21.67 15.39
CA GLU A 76 5.33 22.20 15.86
C GLU A 76 4.16 21.65 15.06
N LEU A 77 4.30 21.55 13.73
CA LEU A 77 3.29 20.94 12.88
C LEU A 77 3.07 19.46 13.22
N ASP A 78 4.16 18.70 13.39
CA ASP A 78 4.11 17.28 13.75
C ASP A 78 3.47 17.07 15.13
N ASP A 79 3.82 17.91 16.11
CA ASP A 79 3.23 17.91 17.47
C ASP A 79 1.73 18.22 17.43
N LYS A 80 1.34 19.17 16.56
CA LYS A 80 -0.05 19.50 16.33
C LYS A 80 -0.81 18.32 15.71
N ILE A 81 -0.29 17.72 14.64
CA ILE A 81 -0.94 16.59 13.94
C ILE A 81 -1.15 15.41 14.89
N CYS A 82 -0.21 15.13 15.80
CA CYS A 82 -0.34 14.03 16.76
C CYS A 82 -1.55 14.17 17.69
N LYS A 83 -1.99 15.41 17.96
CA LYS A 83 -3.11 15.75 18.85
C LYS A 83 -4.44 15.92 18.12
N GLU A 84 -4.44 15.93 16.80
CA GLU A 84 -5.65 16.14 16.00
C GLU A 84 -6.49 14.87 15.88
N SER A 85 -7.81 15.04 15.86
CA SER A 85 -8.74 13.96 15.55
C SER A 85 -8.60 13.50 14.10
N GLU A 86 -9.04 12.28 13.80
CA GLU A 86 -9.03 11.79 12.41
C GLU A 86 -9.89 12.67 11.49
N GLU A 87 -11.05 13.17 11.94
CA GLU A 87 -11.89 14.06 11.12
C GLU A 87 -11.16 15.36 10.76
N THR A 88 -10.36 15.89 11.70
CA THR A 88 -9.55 17.09 11.47
C THR A 88 -8.42 16.79 10.47
N ILE A 89 -7.74 15.66 10.64
CA ILE A 89 -6.69 15.21 9.72
C ILE A 89 -7.23 15.02 8.30
N PHE A 90 -8.42 14.43 8.14
CA PHE A 90 -9.04 14.18 6.83
C PHE A 90 -9.34 15.44 6.05
N LYS A 91 -9.65 16.53 6.75
CA LYS A 91 -9.90 17.84 6.15
C LYS A 91 -8.62 18.57 5.75
N ARG A 92 -7.44 18.12 6.20
CA ARG A 92 -6.17 18.75 5.80
C ARG A 92 -5.96 18.59 4.31
N GLN A 93 -5.39 19.64 3.73
CA GLN A 93 -4.88 19.61 2.38
C GLN A 93 -3.42 19.13 2.37
N TYR A 94 -3.05 18.48 1.28
CA TYR A 94 -1.73 17.97 1.01
C TYR A 94 -1.28 18.46 -0.36
N TYR A 95 -0.10 19.05 -0.42
CA TYR A 95 0.50 19.56 -1.64
C TYR A 95 1.64 18.64 -2.08
N PHE A 96 1.58 18.15 -3.32
CA PHE A 96 2.50 17.12 -3.80
C PHE A 96 2.82 17.31 -5.28
N TRP A 97 3.95 16.76 -5.72
CA TRP A 97 4.31 16.70 -7.13
C TRP A 97 3.61 15.51 -7.80
N SER A 98 2.71 15.77 -8.74
CA SER A 98 2.11 14.73 -9.58
C SER A 98 3.09 14.37 -10.71
N LYS A 99 3.50 13.10 -10.77
CA LYS A 99 4.35 12.60 -11.86
C LYS A 99 3.61 12.61 -13.21
N ASP A 100 2.33 12.20 -13.20
CA ASP A 100 1.51 12.08 -14.41
C ASP A 100 1.26 13.43 -15.06
N ASP A 101 0.95 14.44 -14.25
CA ASP A 101 0.67 15.80 -14.75
C ASP A 101 1.90 16.71 -14.80
N LYS A 102 3.05 16.24 -14.32
CA LYS A 102 4.31 17.00 -14.20
C LYS A 102 4.11 18.38 -13.55
N LYS A 103 3.27 18.45 -12.51
CA LYS A 103 3.01 19.69 -11.76
C LYS A 103 2.63 19.42 -10.31
N TYR A 104 2.78 20.44 -9.47
CA TYR A 104 2.26 20.38 -8.11
C TYR A 104 0.74 20.42 -8.10
N LYS A 105 0.13 19.60 -7.24
CA LYS A 105 -1.31 19.50 -7.04
C LYS A 105 -1.64 19.55 -5.55
N LEU A 106 -2.83 20.08 -5.27
CA LEU A 106 -3.47 20.05 -3.96
C LEU A 106 -4.50 18.91 -3.94
N THR A 107 -4.57 18.19 -2.83
CA THR A 107 -5.60 17.19 -2.57
C THR A 107 -5.94 17.17 -1.09
N PHE A 108 -7.06 16.58 -0.70
CA PHE A 108 -7.36 16.28 0.70
C PHE A 108 -6.65 15.00 1.15
N VAL A 109 -6.22 14.97 2.41
CA VAL A 109 -5.70 13.75 3.06
C VAL A 109 -6.73 12.63 2.97
N ARG A 110 -8.02 12.94 3.17
CA ARG A 110 -9.10 11.96 3.04
C ARG A 110 -9.08 11.22 1.70
N LYS A 111 -8.92 11.96 0.60
CA LYS A 111 -8.90 11.40 -0.75
C LYS A 111 -7.70 10.46 -0.97
N ILE A 112 -6.54 10.76 -0.37
CA ILE A 112 -5.36 9.88 -0.44
C ILE A 112 -5.65 8.55 0.27
N ILE A 113 -6.27 8.62 1.46
CA ILE A 113 -6.63 7.45 2.26
C ILE A 113 -7.67 6.60 1.52
N ASP A 114 -8.75 7.21 1.02
CA ASP A 114 -9.81 6.50 0.30
C ASP A 114 -9.25 5.77 -0.94
N LEU A 115 -8.38 6.45 -1.72
CA LEU A 115 -7.71 5.82 -2.87
C LEU A 115 -6.77 4.68 -2.46
N GLY A 116 -6.07 4.80 -1.33
CA GLY A 116 -5.25 3.74 -0.77
C GLY A 116 -6.09 2.52 -0.35
N GLU A 117 -7.24 2.74 0.27
CA GLU A 117 -8.17 1.66 0.62
C GLU A 117 -8.71 0.96 -0.62
N ASP A 118 -9.08 1.72 -1.66
CA ASP A 118 -9.56 1.16 -2.92
C ASP A 118 -8.47 0.36 -3.64
N GLN A 119 -7.22 0.82 -3.58
CA GLN A 119 -6.07 0.09 -4.08
C GLN A 119 -5.87 -1.23 -3.33
N LEU A 120 -5.91 -1.20 -2.00
CA LEU A 120 -5.78 -2.39 -1.16
C LEU A 120 -6.94 -3.40 -1.37
N LYS A 121 -8.19 -2.92 -1.45
CA LYS A 121 -9.36 -3.75 -1.80
C LYS A 121 -9.19 -4.41 -3.17
N ASN A 122 -8.64 -3.67 -4.14
CA ASN A 122 -8.34 -4.22 -5.46
C ASN A 122 -7.25 -5.32 -5.39
N TYR A 123 -6.20 -5.15 -4.59
CA TYR A 123 -5.17 -6.19 -4.41
C TYR A 123 -5.74 -7.46 -3.81
N ILE A 124 -6.49 -7.34 -2.71
CA ILE A 124 -7.15 -8.49 -2.08
C ILE A 124 -8.09 -9.19 -3.08
N LYS A 125 -8.83 -8.43 -3.89
CA LYS A 125 -9.67 -8.98 -4.94
C LYS A 125 -8.87 -9.76 -5.99
N VAL A 126 -7.74 -9.22 -6.44
CA VAL A 126 -6.89 -9.88 -7.44
C VAL A 126 -6.26 -11.16 -6.89
N ILE A 127 -5.74 -11.12 -5.67
CA ILE A 127 -5.12 -12.28 -5.01
C ILE A 127 -6.18 -13.37 -4.74
N LYS A 128 -7.39 -12.99 -4.32
CA LYS A 128 -8.48 -13.93 -4.05
C LYS A 128 -9.13 -14.54 -5.30
N LYS A 129 -9.19 -13.82 -6.43
CA LYS A 129 -10.08 -14.16 -7.57
C LYS A 129 -9.70 -15.43 -8.34
N GLU A 130 -8.50 -16.00 -8.17
CA GLU A 130 -8.10 -17.29 -8.75
C GLU A 130 -8.26 -17.47 -10.28
N GLN A 131 -7.14 -17.35 -10.98
CA GLN A 131 -6.60 -18.45 -11.79
C GLN A 131 -5.08 -18.26 -11.76
N CYS A 132 -4.43 -18.87 -10.76
CA CYS A 132 -3.02 -19.16 -10.90
C CYS A 132 -2.89 -20.10 -12.07
N ALA A 133 -2.55 -19.55 -13.23
CA ALA A 133 -1.97 -20.39 -14.24
C ALA A 133 -0.74 -20.99 -13.55
N VAL A 134 -0.72 -22.29 -13.33
CA VAL A 134 0.55 -22.99 -13.39
C VAL A 134 1.00 -22.96 -14.86
N ASN A 135 0.06 -22.81 -15.81
CA ASN A 135 0.28 -22.81 -17.26
C ASN A 135 -0.37 -21.61 -18.01
N ASN A 136 0.45 -20.66 -18.47
CA ASN A 136 0.26 -19.81 -19.67
C ASN A 136 -0.94 -18.82 -19.81
N ASN A 137 -1.39 -18.11 -18.76
CA ASN A 137 -1.99 -16.73 -18.81
C ASN A 137 -2.54 -16.31 -17.42
N LYS A 138 -1.67 -15.85 -16.50
CA LYS A 138 -1.94 -15.75 -15.04
C LYS A 138 -2.62 -14.44 -14.61
N ILE A 139 -3.72 -14.53 -13.85
CA ILE A 139 -4.28 -13.45 -13.00
C ILE A 139 -3.96 -13.83 -11.54
N GLY A 140 -3.47 -12.90 -10.71
CA GLY A 140 -3.11 -13.19 -9.31
C GLY A 140 -1.70 -12.73 -8.96
N VAL A 141 -0.96 -13.54 -8.20
CA VAL A 141 0.43 -13.25 -7.77
C VAL A 141 1.44 -13.79 -8.78
N LEU A 142 2.38 -12.95 -9.21
CA LEU A 142 3.46 -13.29 -10.12
C LEU A 142 4.81 -13.01 -9.45
N ASP A 143 5.27 -13.96 -8.65
CA ASP A 143 6.54 -13.89 -7.92
C ASP A 143 7.13 -15.30 -7.81
N GLU A 144 8.35 -15.52 -8.28
CA GLU A 144 8.98 -16.85 -8.30
C GLU A 144 9.37 -17.38 -6.91
N ARG A 145 9.37 -16.53 -5.88
CA ARG A 145 9.70 -16.92 -4.50
C ARG A 145 8.47 -17.33 -3.71
N ILE A 146 7.29 -17.11 -4.26
CA ILE A 146 6.02 -17.44 -3.61
C ILE A 146 5.43 -18.63 -4.37
N ASN A 147 5.35 -19.78 -3.70
CA ASN A 147 4.54 -20.87 -4.19
C ASN A 147 3.08 -20.68 -3.76
N MET A 148 2.17 -21.15 -4.61
CA MET A 148 0.76 -21.19 -4.29
C MET A 148 0.21 -22.60 -4.57
N GLU A 149 -0.51 -23.13 -3.60
CA GLU A 149 -1.08 -24.47 -3.63
C GLU A 149 -2.54 -24.44 -3.16
N LEU A 150 -3.30 -25.47 -3.50
CA LEU A 150 -4.66 -25.65 -2.97
C LEU A 150 -4.61 -25.84 -1.45
N GLY A 151 -5.52 -25.17 -0.73
CA GLY A 151 -5.67 -25.33 0.71
C GLY A 151 -6.31 -24.12 1.38
N ASN A 152 -6.92 -24.33 2.55
CA ASN A 152 -7.69 -23.26 3.20
C ASN A 152 -6.78 -22.21 3.85
N SER A 153 -6.93 -20.94 3.46
CA SER A 153 -6.27 -19.81 4.14
C SER A 153 -7.24 -18.64 4.32
N ILE A 154 -6.79 -17.60 5.04
CA ILE A 154 -7.44 -16.29 5.04
C ILE A 154 -6.51 -15.23 4.45
N LEU A 155 -7.11 -14.20 3.88
CA LEU A 155 -6.43 -13.02 3.35
C LEU A 155 -7.15 -11.76 3.80
N GLY A 156 -6.40 -10.84 4.38
CA GLY A 156 -6.86 -9.50 4.73
C GLY A 156 -5.83 -8.46 4.32
N GLY A 157 -6.02 -7.23 4.77
CA GLY A 157 -5.02 -6.21 4.54
C GLY A 157 -5.16 -5.00 5.44
N TRP A 158 -4.07 -4.23 5.50
CA TRP A 158 -4.00 -2.98 6.24
C TRP A 158 -3.43 -1.88 5.36
N LEU A 159 -4.12 -0.75 5.30
CA LEU A 159 -3.56 0.49 4.83
C LEU A 159 -2.94 1.20 6.02
N LEU A 160 -1.65 1.52 5.94
CA LEU A 160 -0.92 2.30 6.93
C LEU A 160 -0.57 3.66 6.33
N VAL A 161 -1.12 4.72 6.90
CA VAL A 161 -0.89 6.09 6.45
C VAL A 161 -0.13 6.84 7.52
N SER A 162 1.16 7.07 7.27
CA SER A 162 2.01 7.88 8.13
C SER A 162 1.87 9.35 7.74
N LEU A 163 1.58 10.21 8.73
CA LEU A 163 1.58 11.65 8.62
C LEU A 163 2.73 12.19 9.47
N GLY A 164 3.71 12.79 8.80
CA GLY A 164 4.95 13.18 9.45
C GLY A 164 5.69 11.98 10.03
N SER A 165 6.32 12.13 11.20
CA SER A 165 7.18 11.07 11.76
C SER A 165 6.48 10.20 12.80
N ARG A 166 5.35 10.65 13.35
CA ARG A 166 4.75 10.02 14.54
C ARG A 166 3.30 9.57 14.38
N ARG A 167 2.48 10.30 13.62
CA ARG A 167 1.04 9.96 13.51
C ARG A 167 0.84 8.91 12.44
N ILE A 168 0.22 7.79 12.80
CA ILE A 168 -0.18 6.73 11.86
C ILE A 168 -1.69 6.57 11.93
N ILE A 169 -2.34 6.56 10.78
CA ILE A 169 -3.75 6.18 10.61
C ILE A 169 -3.77 4.81 9.93
N THR A 170 -4.62 3.92 10.43
CA THR A 170 -4.76 2.58 9.87
C THR A 170 -6.17 2.35 9.35
N ARG A 171 -6.29 1.55 8.29
CA ARG A 171 -7.57 1.05 7.78
C ARG A 171 -7.45 -0.43 7.50
N LYS A 172 -8.35 -1.20 8.09
CA LYS A 172 -8.39 -2.66 7.96
C LYS A 172 -9.35 -3.04 6.83
N ILE A 173 -8.90 -3.94 5.97
CA ILE A 173 -9.80 -4.71 5.10
C ILE A 173 -9.98 -6.08 5.73
N GLU A 174 -11.25 -6.44 5.98
CA GLU A 174 -11.61 -7.68 6.65
C GLU A 174 -11.05 -8.92 5.97
N PHE A 175 -10.67 -9.89 6.80
CA PHE A 175 -10.10 -11.14 6.35
C PHE A 175 -11.17 -12.01 5.68
N LYS A 176 -10.82 -12.59 4.54
CA LYS A 176 -11.70 -13.44 3.75
C LYS A 176 -11.05 -14.81 3.59
N LYS A 177 -11.86 -15.86 3.68
CA LYS A 177 -11.45 -17.22 3.34
C LYS A 177 -11.05 -17.30 1.86
N MET A 178 -10.05 -18.14 1.61
CA MET A 178 -9.50 -18.51 0.32
C MET A 178 -9.25 -20.02 0.30
N ASP A 179 -9.33 -20.59 -0.89
CA ASP A 179 -9.13 -22.03 -1.13
C ASP A 179 -7.69 -22.36 -1.56
N HIS A 180 -6.78 -21.39 -1.38
CA HIS A 180 -5.36 -21.50 -1.72
C HIS A 180 -4.49 -20.97 -0.60
N ARG A 181 -3.30 -21.55 -0.43
CA ARG A 181 -2.29 -21.15 0.53
C ARG A 181 -1.04 -20.69 -0.19
N PHE A 182 -0.36 -19.72 0.43
CA PHE A 182 0.94 -19.24 -0.03
C PHE A 182 2.04 -19.78 0.87
N THR A 183 3.18 -20.12 0.27
CA THR A 183 4.40 -20.48 0.97
C THR A 183 5.60 -19.80 0.31
N ILE A 184 6.63 -19.51 1.11
CA ILE A 184 7.89 -18.96 0.59
C ILE A 184 8.78 -20.12 0.17
N ILE A 185 9.27 -20.07 -1.05
CA ILE A 185 10.30 -20.96 -1.55
C ILE A 185 11.64 -20.37 -1.13
N ASN A 186 12.27 -20.96 -0.12
CA ASN A 186 13.65 -20.62 0.20
C ASN A 186 14.54 -21.26 -0.87
N LYS A 187 15.20 -20.43 -1.67
CA LYS A 187 16.34 -20.84 -2.52
C LYS A 187 17.61 -20.78 -1.69
#